data_AF-A0A542ELY8-F1
#
_entry.id   AF-A0A542ELY8-F1
#
_cell.length_a   1.000
_cell.length_b   1.000
_cell.length_c   1.000
_cell.angle_alpha   90.00
_cell.angle_beta   90.00
_cell.angle_gamma   90.00
#
_symmetry.space_group_name_H-M   'P 1'
#
loop_
_entity.id
_entity.type
_entity.pdbx_description
1 polymer ?
#
loop_
_entity_poly.entity_id
_entity_poly.type
_entity_poly.pdbx_seq_one_letter_code
_entity_poly.pdbx_strand_id
1 'polypeptide(L)'
;MTIRDDVLQLLQSNEEGMTDAQLAAELGKLHQQINSRCRQLAAEGLIVRDSSSGVILNRLRSAAPAAPGGHAPEPSTEQASGPARGWPHESAVQGALVGWLARDGWRILRVADTETQERGTDVIAERNGTRLLVEVKGYPGTTYARGAKAGQAKPTPPTLQASHWLAAALLKAMRMRGADTDARVAVAMPDYPRYRSILSEIEASLRGAGVEVWLLSERGEPSTTFGDRAYGDTSSPA
;
A
#
# COMPACT_ATOMS: atom_id res chain seq x y z
N MET A 1 -8.26 -30.25 -9.30
CA MET A 1 -7.25 -29.42 -9.97
C MET A 1 -7.11 -28.13 -9.18
N THR A 2 -5.90 -27.70 -8.85
CA THR A 2 -5.68 -26.55 -7.96
C THR A 2 -5.36 -25.30 -8.78
N ILE A 3 -5.69 -24.10 -8.25
CA ILE A 3 -5.40 -22.81 -8.91
C ILE A 3 -3.90 -22.68 -9.26
N ARG A 4 -3.02 -23.33 -8.48
CA ARG A 4 -1.59 -23.47 -8.79
C ARG A 4 -1.37 -24.09 -10.16
N ASP A 5 -1.92 -25.28 -10.36
CA ASP A 5 -1.66 -26.11 -11.54
C ASP A 5 -2.28 -25.48 -12.77
N ASP A 6 -3.49 -24.91 -12.62
CA ASP A 6 -4.20 -24.19 -13.67
C ASP A 6 -3.39 -23.00 -14.19
N VAL A 7 -2.82 -22.19 -13.28
CA VAL A 7 -1.98 -21.03 -13.66
C VAL A 7 -0.69 -21.47 -14.35
N LEU A 8 -0.02 -22.50 -13.84
CA LEU A 8 1.21 -23.00 -14.44
C LEU A 8 0.97 -23.60 -15.84
N GLN A 9 -0.14 -24.33 -16.03
CA GLN A 9 -0.50 -24.91 -17.32
C GLN A 9 -0.85 -23.83 -18.38
N LEU A 10 -1.53 -22.76 -17.97
CA LEU A 10 -1.83 -21.63 -18.86
C LEU A 10 -0.56 -20.90 -19.30
N LEU A 11 0.36 -20.67 -18.36
CA LEU A 11 1.63 -20.02 -18.64
C LEU A 11 2.58 -20.90 -19.46
N GLN A 12 2.49 -22.23 -19.34
CA GLN A 12 3.18 -23.16 -20.24
C GLN A 12 2.71 -23.05 -21.68
N SER A 13 1.41 -22.74 -21.89
CA SER A 13 0.83 -22.58 -23.22
C SER A 13 1.03 -21.17 -23.80
N ASN A 14 1.56 -20.21 -23.03
CA ASN A 14 1.68 -18.80 -23.41
C ASN A 14 3.06 -18.22 -23.05
N GLU A 15 4.04 -18.42 -23.92
CA GLU A 15 5.46 -18.05 -23.69
C GLU A 15 5.70 -16.52 -23.55
N GLU A 16 4.86 -15.68 -24.18
CA GLU A 16 4.93 -14.22 -24.06
C GLU A 16 4.57 -13.71 -22.65
N GLY A 17 3.88 -14.57 -21.88
CA GLY A 17 3.37 -14.28 -20.55
C GLY A 17 1.97 -13.70 -20.55
N MET A 18 1.31 -13.80 -19.39
CA MET A 18 -0.07 -13.35 -19.20
C MET A 18 -0.18 -12.42 -18.01
N THR A 19 -1.01 -11.40 -18.14
CA THR A 19 -1.38 -10.53 -17.01
C THR A 19 -2.26 -11.27 -16.01
N ASP A 20 -2.29 -10.79 -14.76
CA ASP A 20 -3.21 -11.31 -13.74
C ASP A 20 -4.69 -11.17 -14.16
N ALA A 21 -5.02 -10.19 -15.01
CA ALA A 21 -6.37 -9.99 -15.56
C ALA A 21 -6.73 -11.04 -16.62
N GLN A 22 -5.80 -11.35 -17.53
CA GLN A 22 -5.99 -12.39 -18.54
C GLN A 22 -6.08 -13.78 -17.90
N LEU A 23 -5.20 -14.10 -16.96
CA LEU A 23 -5.25 -15.35 -16.20
C LEU A 23 -6.57 -15.49 -15.42
N ALA A 24 -7.09 -14.40 -14.86
CA ALA A 24 -8.37 -14.41 -14.14
C ALA A 24 -9.57 -14.65 -15.06
N ALA A 25 -9.58 -14.01 -16.23
CA ALA A 25 -10.63 -14.19 -17.22
C ALA A 25 -10.64 -15.64 -17.75
N GLU A 26 -9.48 -16.17 -18.12
CA GLU A 26 -9.34 -17.49 -18.72
C GLU A 26 -9.64 -18.63 -17.74
N LEU A 27 -9.22 -18.48 -16.47
CA LEU A 27 -9.48 -19.47 -15.43
C LEU A 27 -10.87 -19.31 -14.78
N GLY A 28 -11.65 -18.29 -15.17
CA GLY A 28 -12.93 -17.96 -14.55
C GLY A 28 -12.81 -17.69 -13.04
N LYS A 29 -11.67 -17.14 -12.60
CA LYS A 29 -11.38 -16.86 -11.19
C LYS A 29 -11.41 -15.38 -10.90
N LEU A 30 -11.55 -15.04 -9.62
CA LEU A 30 -11.41 -13.65 -9.19
C LEU A 30 -9.97 -13.21 -9.39
N HIS A 31 -9.79 -12.03 -9.99
CA HIS A 31 -8.47 -11.43 -10.20
C HIS A 31 -7.61 -11.37 -8.93
N GLN A 32 -8.23 -11.15 -7.78
CA GLN A 32 -7.59 -11.18 -6.46
C GLN A 32 -6.91 -12.52 -6.13
N GLN A 33 -7.61 -13.64 -6.41
CA GLN A 33 -7.08 -14.97 -6.17
C GLN A 33 -5.91 -15.28 -7.10
N ILE A 34 -5.99 -14.84 -8.35
CA ILE A 34 -4.92 -15.01 -9.33
C ILE A 34 -3.69 -14.18 -8.98
N ASN A 35 -3.85 -12.90 -8.66
CA ASN A 35 -2.74 -12.03 -8.26
C ASN A 35 -2.03 -12.57 -7.01
N SER A 36 -2.79 -12.96 -5.97
CA SER A 36 -2.22 -13.61 -4.77
C SER A 36 -1.45 -14.88 -5.12
N ARG A 37 -2.02 -15.75 -5.96
CA ARG A 37 -1.37 -17.00 -6.37
C ARG A 37 -0.13 -16.77 -7.22
N CYS A 38 -0.15 -15.83 -8.15
CA CYS A 38 1.00 -15.51 -9.00
C CYS A 38 2.15 -14.93 -8.18
N ARG A 39 1.89 -14.11 -7.16
CA ARG A 39 2.93 -13.68 -6.22
C ARG A 39 3.55 -14.83 -5.46
N GLN A 40 2.73 -15.77 -4.98
CA GLN A 40 3.24 -16.96 -4.30
C GLN A 40 4.10 -17.81 -5.23
N LEU A 41 3.66 -18.03 -6.47
CA LEU A 41 4.43 -18.75 -7.48
C LEU A 41 5.75 -18.04 -7.84
N ALA A 42 5.77 -16.71 -7.84
CA ALA A 42 6.99 -15.94 -8.05
C ALA A 42 7.96 -16.06 -6.86
N ALA A 43 7.44 -16.04 -5.63
CA ALA A 43 8.23 -16.27 -4.42
C ALA A 43 8.79 -17.71 -4.36
N GLU A 44 8.03 -18.69 -4.87
CA GLU A 44 8.47 -20.08 -5.06
C GLU A 44 9.44 -20.25 -6.24
N GLY A 45 9.72 -19.18 -7.00
CA GLY A 45 10.66 -19.18 -8.13
C GLY A 45 10.14 -19.83 -9.40
N LEU A 46 8.85 -20.21 -9.47
CA LEU A 46 8.26 -20.94 -10.59
C LEU A 46 7.88 -20.04 -11.77
N ILE A 47 7.61 -18.76 -11.48
CA ILE A 47 7.29 -17.76 -12.49
C ILE A 47 8.12 -16.49 -12.28
N VAL A 48 8.26 -15.70 -13.33
CA VAL A 48 8.80 -14.35 -13.31
C VAL A 48 7.66 -13.37 -13.55
N ARG A 49 7.60 -12.32 -12.73
CA ARG A 49 6.67 -11.20 -12.90
C ARG A 49 7.45 -10.04 -13.50
N ASP A 50 7.24 -9.77 -14.78
CA ASP A 50 7.92 -8.72 -15.54
C ASP A 50 7.04 -7.47 -15.63
N SER A 51 7.50 -6.35 -15.07
CA SER A 51 6.85 -5.03 -15.09
C SER A 51 7.50 -4.03 -16.04
N SER A 52 8.52 -4.42 -16.82
CA SER A 52 9.32 -3.51 -17.64
C SER A 52 8.53 -2.74 -18.71
N SER A 53 7.38 -3.28 -19.14
CA SER A 53 6.49 -2.66 -20.14
C SER A 53 5.38 -1.78 -19.55
N GLY A 54 5.36 -1.59 -18.22
CA GLY A 54 4.28 -0.87 -17.52
C GLY A 54 3.03 -1.71 -17.25
N VAL A 55 3.02 -2.98 -17.68
CA VAL A 55 1.98 -3.97 -17.40
C VAL A 55 2.65 -5.22 -16.84
N ILE A 56 2.17 -5.73 -15.70
CA ILE A 56 2.76 -6.93 -15.09
C ILE A 56 2.39 -8.16 -15.90
N LEU A 57 3.39 -8.79 -16.50
CA LEU A 57 3.29 -10.06 -17.21
C LEU A 57 3.89 -11.18 -16.37
N ASN A 58 3.12 -12.25 -16.17
CA ASN A 58 3.60 -13.48 -15.54
C ASN A 58 4.14 -14.40 -16.63
N ARG A 59 5.38 -14.88 -16.51
CA ARG A 59 5.99 -15.86 -17.40
C ARG A 59 6.50 -17.05 -16.62
N LEU A 60 6.41 -18.26 -17.18
CA LEU A 60 7.05 -19.42 -16.59
C LEU A 60 8.57 -19.23 -16.59
N ARG A 61 9.24 -19.57 -15.48
CA ARG A 61 10.71 -19.56 -15.46
C ARG A 61 11.21 -20.75 -16.29
N SER A 62 11.66 -20.51 -17.51
CA SER A 62 12.30 -21.57 -18.32
C SER A 62 13.59 -22.03 -17.66
N ALA A 63 13.70 -23.34 -17.46
CA ALA A 63 14.97 -24.00 -17.17
C ALA A 63 15.75 -24.15 -18.47
N ALA A 64 16.76 -23.31 -18.71
CA ALA A 64 17.77 -23.51 -19.75
C ALA A 64 19.18 -23.37 -19.15
N PRO A 65 20.18 -24.10 -19.68
CA PRO A 65 21.32 -24.58 -18.90
C PRO A 65 22.35 -23.49 -18.63
N ALA A 66 23.01 -23.63 -17.47
CA ALA A 66 24.12 -22.81 -17.04
C ALA A 66 25.24 -22.74 -18.10
N ALA A 67 25.58 -21.52 -18.51
CA ALA A 67 26.89 -21.18 -19.05
C ALA A 67 27.54 -20.13 -18.12
N PRO A 68 28.83 -20.27 -17.77
CA PRO A 68 29.45 -19.49 -16.71
C PRO A 68 30.05 -18.18 -17.26
N GLY A 69 29.78 -17.07 -16.58
CA GLY A 69 30.59 -15.86 -16.74
C GLY A 69 29.82 -14.56 -16.62
N GLY A 70 30.04 -13.86 -15.51
CA GLY A 70 30.04 -12.40 -15.48
C GLY A 70 28.80 -11.74 -14.88
N HIS A 71 29.00 -11.23 -13.67
CA HIS A 71 28.23 -10.16 -13.00
C HIS A 71 26.85 -10.56 -12.48
N ALA A 72 26.82 -10.87 -11.18
CA ALA A 72 25.60 -10.88 -10.39
C ALA A 72 24.97 -9.48 -10.36
N PRO A 73 23.68 -9.31 -10.73
CA PRO A 73 22.87 -8.24 -10.23
C PRO A 73 22.15 -8.71 -8.96
N GLU A 74 22.21 -7.86 -7.96
CA GLU A 74 21.58 -7.97 -6.64
C GLU A 74 20.05 -8.19 -6.72
N PRO A 75 19.42 -8.75 -5.66
CA PRO A 75 17.99 -9.08 -5.69
C PRO A 75 17.11 -7.83 -5.73
N SER A 76 16.64 -7.48 -6.92
CA SER A 76 15.60 -6.48 -7.15
C SER A 76 14.29 -6.96 -6.52
N THR A 77 13.95 -6.37 -5.38
CA THR A 77 12.73 -6.66 -4.62
C THR A 77 11.58 -5.84 -5.20
N GLU A 78 11.12 -6.17 -6.40
CA GLU A 78 9.90 -5.58 -6.97
C GLU A 78 8.67 -6.28 -6.38
N GLN A 79 8.25 -5.82 -5.21
CA GLN A 79 6.93 -6.10 -4.66
C GLN A 79 5.94 -5.05 -5.15
N ALA A 80 4.94 -5.44 -5.95
CA ALA A 80 3.76 -4.62 -6.17
C ALA A 80 2.48 -5.44 -6.43
N SER A 81 1.58 -5.34 -5.44
CA SER A 81 0.24 -4.71 -5.51
C SER A 81 -0.78 -5.15 -6.57
N GLY A 82 -2.03 -5.38 -6.11
CA GLY A 82 -3.15 -5.83 -6.95
C GLY A 82 -3.65 -4.69 -7.83
N PRO A 83 -4.80 -4.83 -8.50
CA PRO A 83 -5.28 -3.82 -9.43
C PRO A 83 -5.51 -2.52 -8.65
N ALA A 84 -4.64 -1.53 -8.89
CA ALA A 84 -4.74 -0.23 -8.27
C ALA A 84 -6.07 0.40 -8.69
N ARG A 85 -7.02 0.46 -7.77
CA ARG A 85 -8.15 1.38 -7.93
C ARG A 85 -7.57 2.78 -7.99
N GLY A 86 -8.07 3.63 -8.89
CA GLY A 86 -7.58 5.00 -9.01
C GLY A 86 -7.62 5.76 -7.67
N TRP A 87 -6.75 6.76 -7.55
CA TRP A 87 -6.81 7.74 -6.48
C TRP A 87 -8.25 8.28 -6.32
N PRO A 88 -8.78 8.49 -5.10
CA PRO A 88 -8.13 8.48 -3.78
C PRO A 88 -8.42 7.19 -2.97
N HIS A 89 -8.51 6.03 -3.63
CA HIS A 89 -8.77 4.77 -2.93
C HIS A 89 -7.60 4.37 -2.02
N GLU A 90 -7.89 3.75 -0.87
CA GLU A 90 -6.90 3.38 0.16
C GLU A 90 -5.70 2.61 -0.41
N SER A 91 -5.94 1.62 -1.27
CA SER A 91 -4.87 0.85 -1.92
C SER A 91 -3.98 1.69 -2.86
N ALA A 92 -4.53 2.69 -3.56
CA ALA A 92 -3.72 3.63 -4.35
C ALA A 92 -2.92 4.58 -3.46
N VAL A 93 -3.52 5.08 -2.38
CA VAL A 93 -2.82 5.94 -1.40
C VAL A 93 -1.65 5.17 -0.77
N GLN A 94 -1.87 3.91 -0.38
CA GLN A 94 -0.82 3.05 0.18
C GLN A 94 0.29 2.77 -0.84
N GLY A 95 -0.06 2.42 -2.08
CA GLY A 95 0.92 2.19 -3.14
C GLY A 95 1.76 3.43 -3.44
N ALA A 96 1.13 4.60 -3.51
CA ALA A 96 1.82 5.87 -3.71
C ALA A 96 2.75 6.18 -2.54
N LEU A 97 2.28 6.06 -1.30
CA LEU A 97 3.08 6.25 -0.09
C LEU A 97 4.31 5.34 -0.08
N VAL A 98 4.14 4.04 -0.33
CA VAL A 98 5.24 3.07 -0.36
C VAL A 98 6.26 3.44 -1.43
N GLY A 99 5.80 3.82 -2.62
CA GLY A 99 6.68 4.28 -3.71
C GLY A 99 7.43 5.57 -3.38
N TRP A 100 6.83 6.49 -2.63
CA TRP A 100 7.54 7.67 -2.14
C TRP A 100 8.54 7.34 -1.03
N LEU A 101 8.13 6.57 -0.02
CA LEU A 101 9.00 6.15 1.09
C LEU A 101 10.28 5.47 0.57
N ALA A 102 10.15 4.55 -0.40
CA ALA A 102 11.29 3.89 -1.01
C ALA A 102 12.24 4.87 -1.71
N ARG A 103 11.70 5.85 -2.47
CA ARG A 103 12.49 6.91 -3.12
C ARG A 103 13.14 7.87 -2.12
N ASP A 104 12.49 8.10 -0.99
CA ASP A 104 12.97 8.93 0.12
C ASP A 104 13.97 8.18 1.03
N GLY A 105 14.38 6.96 0.65
CA GLY A 105 15.43 6.20 1.34
C GLY A 105 14.95 5.42 2.57
N TRP A 106 13.64 5.21 2.70
CA TRP A 106 13.10 4.28 3.69
C TRP A 106 13.17 2.85 3.19
N ARG A 107 13.58 1.94 4.08
CA ARG A 107 13.48 0.50 3.85
C ARG A 107 12.11 0.00 4.29
N ILE A 108 11.32 -0.52 3.36
CA ILE A 108 9.99 -1.05 3.64
C ILE A 108 10.13 -2.42 4.31
N LEU A 109 9.62 -2.55 5.53
CA LEU A 109 9.66 -3.79 6.31
C LEU A 109 8.39 -4.63 6.13
N ARG A 110 7.23 -3.96 6.05
CA ARG A 110 5.93 -4.60 5.87
C ARG A 110 4.95 -3.66 5.17
N VAL A 111 4.12 -4.23 4.31
CA VAL A 111 2.93 -3.59 3.74
C VAL A 111 1.76 -4.56 3.92
N ALA A 112 0.72 -4.14 4.62
CA ALA A 112 -0.47 -4.96 4.84
C ALA A 112 -1.27 -5.10 3.53
N ASP A 113 -1.88 -6.27 3.36
CA ASP A 113 -2.82 -6.50 2.26
C ASP A 113 -4.21 -5.95 2.66
N THR A 114 -4.59 -4.84 2.03
CA THR A 114 -5.84 -4.11 2.30
C THR A 114 -7.09 -4.90 1.90
N GLU A 115 -6.98 -5.99 1.14
CA GLU A 115 -8.10 -6.84 0.74
C GLU A 115 -8.26 -8.10 1.62
N THR A 116 -7.25 -8.47 2.41
CA THR A 116 -7.34 -9.61 3.35
C THR A 116 -7.77 -9.20 4.77
N GLN A 117 -7.99 -7.91 5.05
CA GLN A 117 -8.26 -7.38 6.39
C GLN A 117 -7.23 -7.88 7.42
N GLU A 118 -5.97 -8.02 7.00
CA GLU A 118 -4.89 -8.45 7.88
C GLU A 118 -4.83 -7.53 9.11
N ARG A 119 -4.89 -8.10 10.32
CA ARG A 119 -4.82 -7.30 11.55
C ARG A 119 -3.40 -6.77 11.71
N GLY A 120 -3.20 -5.46 11.65
CA GLY A 120 -1.88 -4.84 11.87
C GLY A 120 -1.79 -3.40 11.39
N THR A 121 -0.61 -2.79 11.56
CA THR A 121 -0.22 -1.53 10.95
C THR A 121 -0.11 -1.68 9.42
N ASP A 122 -0.59 -0.69 8.67
CA ASP A 122 -0.72 -0.79 7.21
C ASP A 122 0.64 -0.75 6.51
N VAL A 123 1.55 0.11 6.97
CA VAL A 123 2.94 0.15 6.48
C VAL A 123 3.91 0.25 7.66
N ILE A 124 4.97 -0.55 7.61
CA ILE A 124 6.11 -0.44 8.52
C ILE A 124 7.35 -0.20 7.67
N ALA A 125 8.10 0.85 8.00
CA ALA A 125 9.35 1.19 7.34
C ALA A 125 10.45 1.56 8.35
N GLU A 126 11.69 1.59 7.91
CA GLU A 126 12.83 1.95 8.75
C GLU A 126 13.83 2.80 7.96
N ARG A 127 14.41 3.81 8.64
CA ARG A 127 15.51 4.62 8.11
C ARG A 127 16.41 5.07 9.25
N ASN A 128 17.71 4.85 9.14
CA ASN A 128 18.72 5.27 10.12
C ASN A 128 18.40 4.84 11.57
N GLY A 129 17.90 3.62 11.76
CA GLY A 129 17.50 3.09 13.07
C GLY A 129 16.14 3.59 13.57
N THR A 130 15.51 4.54 12.88
CA THR A 130 14.16 5.02 13.21
C THR A 130 13.13 4.16 12.51
N ARG A 131 12.27 3.53 13.31
CA ARG A 131 11.11 2.79 12.83
C ARG A 131 9.93 3.73 12.60
N LEU A 132 9.21 3.51 11.51
CA LEU A 132 8.00 4.23 11.12
C LEU A 132 6.83 3.26 11.04
N LEU A 133 5.73 3.61 11.72
CA LEU A 133 4.46 2.91 11.68
C LEU A 133 3.42 3.82 11.03
N VAL A 134 2.80 3.38 9.93
CA VAL A 134 1.83 4.20 9.19
C VAL A 134 0.47 3.51 9.11
N GLU A 135 -0.57 4.24 9.48
CA GLU A 135 -1.95 3.94 9.11
C GLU A 135 -2.30 4.67 7.81
N VAL A 136 -2.87 3.97 6.83
CA VAL A 136 -3.28 4.56 5.55
C VAL A 136 -4.80 4.63 5.46
N LYS A 137 -5.32 5.74 4.95
CA LYS A 137 -6.75 5.89 4.63
C LYS A 137 -6.94 6.59 3.29
N GLY A 138 -7.96 6.17 2.55
CA GLY A 138 -8.41 6.85 1.33
C GLY A 138 -9.36 8.03 1.59
N TYR A 139 -10.00 8.52 0.54
CA TYR A 139 -11.12 9.47 0.64
C TYR A 139 -12.44 8.82 0.15
N PRO A 140 -13.58 9.06 0.83
CA PRO A 140 -14.83 8.42 0.45
C PRO A 140 -15.35 8.96 -0.89
N GLY A 141 -15.58 8.05 -1.84
CA GLY A 141 -16.29 8.37 -3.08
C GLY A 141 -17.76 8.74 -2.83
N THR A 142 -18.31 9.56 -3.71
CA THR A 142 -19.72 10.01 -3.71
C THR A 142 -20.71 8.94 -4.12
N THR A 143 -20.26 7.90 -4.82
CA THR A 143 -21.09 6.79 -5.30
C THR A 143 -20.63 5.43 -4.76
N TYR A 144 -21.50 4.43 -4.80
CA TYR A 144 -21.12 3.07 -4.50
C TYR A 144 -20.19 2.53 -5.59
N ALA A 145 -19.02 2.01 -5.18
CA ALA A 145 -18.02 1.50 -6.10
C ALA A 145 -18.32 0.09 -6.64
N ARG A 146 -19.13 -0.70 -5.94
CA ARG A 146 -19.44 -2.12 -6.26
C ARG A 146 -20.84 -2.51 -5.78
N GLY A 147 -21.31 -3.67 -6.25
CA GLY A 147 -22.58 -4.28 -5.84
C GLY A 147 -23.80 -3.78 -6.64
N ALA A 148 -24.99 -4.23 -6.25
CA ALA A 148 -26.25 -3.91 -6.95
C ALA A 148 -26.56 -2.39 -7.04
N LYS A 149 -25.88 -1.57 -6.23
CA LYS A 149 -26.01 -0.12 -6.20
C LYS A 149 -24.86 0.62 -6.88
N ALA A 150 -23.96 -0.08 -7.58
CA ALA A 150 -22.80 0.55 -8.23
C ALA A 150 -23.23 1.75 -9.10
N GLY A 151 -22.52 2.87 -8.95
CA GLY A 151 -22.84 4.13 -9.63
C GLY A 151 -23.93 4.98 -8.96
N GLN A 152 -24.71 4.44 -8.01
CA GLN A 152 -25.69 5.23 -7.25
C GLN A 152 -25.00 6.12 -6.21
N ALA A 153 -25.57 7.29 -5.94
CA ALA A 153 -25.09 8.19 -4.89
C ALA A 153 -25.21 7.56 -3.50
N LYS A 154 -24.19 7.76 -2.66
CA LYS A 154 -24.24 7.38 -1.25
C LYS A 154 -25.08 8.40 -0.47
N PRO A 155 -25.95 7.96 0.45
CA PRO A 155 -26.80 8.87 1.23
C PRO A 155 -25.99 9.74 2.22
N THR A 156 -24.85 9.25 2.69
CA THR A 156 -23.99 10.01 3.61
C THR A 156 -22.98 10.88 2.83
N PRO A 157 -22.92 12.20 3.10
CA PRO A 157 -21.94 13.07 2.46
C PRO A 157 -20.50 12.58 2.68
N PRO A 158 -19.62 12.66 1.66
CA PRO A 158 -18.21 12.29 1.79
C PRO A 158 -17.47 12.98 2.95
N THR A 159 -17.82 14.23 3.26
CA THR A 159 -17.18 15.01 4.34
C THR A 159 -17.43 14.41 5.73
N LEU A 160 -18.62 13.87 5.97
CA LEU A 160 -18.95 13.20 7.23
C LEU A 160 -18.25 11.83 7.33
N GLN A 161 -18.23 11.07 6.23
CA GLN A 161 -17.47 9.81 6.16
C GLN A 161 -15.97 10.03 6.38
N ALA A 162 -15.40 11.07 5.77
CA ALA A 162 -13.99 11.43 5.91
C ALA A 162 -13.65 11.75 7.37
N SER A 163 -14.52 12.48 8.08
CA SER A 163 -14.33 12.80 9.50
C SER A 163 -14.30 11.54 10.38
N HIS A 164 -15.19 10.57 10.12
CA HIS A 164 -15.16 9.27 10.82
C HIS A 164 -13.90 8.46 10.50
N TRP A 165 -13.45 8.45 9.23
CA TRP A 165 -12.24 7.74 8.83
C TRP A 165 -10.99 8.32 9.50
N LEU A 166 -10.89 9.65 9.57
CA LEU A 166 -9.82 10.34 10.29
C LEU A 166 -9.84 9.99 11.79
N ALA A 167 -11.01 10.06 12.45
CA ALA A 167 -11.12 9.73 13.87
C ALA A 167 -10.68 8.29 14.18
N ALA A 168 -11.09 7.33 13.34
CA ALA A 168 -10.68 5.94 13.48
C ALA A 168 -9.16 5.75 13.30
N ALA A 169 -8.57 6.42 12.30
CA ALA A 169 -7.14 6.35 12.04
C ALA A 169 -6.32 6.98 13.17
N LEU A 170 -6.75 8.12 13.72
CA LEU A 170 -6.11 8.76 14.86
C LEU A 170 -6.15 7.86 16.11
N LEU A 171 -7.28 7.21 16.40
CA LEU A 171 -7.34 6.27 17.52
C LEU A 171 -6.35 5.10 17.33
N LYS A 172 -6.23 4.57 16.11
CA LYS A 172 -5.24 3.51 15.80
C LYS A 172 -3.82 4.03 15.97
N ALA A 173 -3.52 5.26 15.53
CA ALA A 173 -2.22 5.89 15.72
C ALA A 173 -1.85 6.07 17.21
N MET A 174 -2.80 6.52 18.05
CA MET A 174 -2.57 6.62 19.50
C MET A 174 -2.23 5.25 20.11
N ARG A 175 -2.90 4.18 19.66
CA ARG A 175 -2.58 2.80 20.10
C ARG A 175 -1.22 2.34 19.63
N MET A 176 -0.82 2.65 18.39
CA MET A 176 0.52 2.36 17.88
C MET A 176 1.59 3.08 18.72
N ARG A 177 1.37 4.36 19.02
CA ARG A 177 2.28 5.16 19.85
C ARG A 177 2.42 4.62 21.27
N GLY A 178 1.33 4.12 21.86
CA GLY A 178 1.36 3.48 23.18
C GLY A 178 2.04 2.12 23.19
N ALA A 179 2.07 1.41 22.06
CA ALA A 179 2.69 0.08 21.95
C ALA A 179 4.19 0.15 21.61
N ASP A 180 4.63 1.21 20.92
CA ASP A 180 6.03 1.43 20.53
C ASP A 180 6.35 2.93 20.68
N THR A 181 6.94 3.29 21.82
CA THR A 181 7.25 4.69 22.18
C THR A 181 8.48 5.24 21.46
N ASP A 182 9.25 4.39 20.79
CA ASP A 182 10.45 4.79 20.05
C ASP A 182 10.15 4.93 18.55
N ALA A 183 9.11 4.25 18.06
CA ALA A 183 8.65 4.40 16.69
C ALA A 183 8.02 5.78 16.43
N ARG A 184 8.31 6.32 15.23
CA ARG A 184 7.51 7.39 14.63
C ARG A 184 6.18 6.82 14.16
N VAL A 185 5.09 7.51 14.48
CA VAL A 185 3.74 7.10 14.12
C VAL A 185 3.11 8.14 13.22
N ALA A 186 2.65 7.71 12.05
CA ALA A 186 2.00 8.58 11.08
C ALA A 186 0.63 8.05 10.65
N VAL A 187 -0.26 8.96 10.30
CA VAL A 187 -1.47 8.68 9.51
C VAL A 187 -1.28 9.29 8.13
N ALA A 188 -1.37 8.49 7.08
CA ALA A 188 -1.26 8.92 5.70
C ALA A 188 -2.64 8.96 5.03
N MET A 189 -2.99 10.12 4.46
CA MET A 189 -4.29 10.36 3.82
C MET A 189 -4.10 11.16 2.54
N PRO A 190 -5.02 11.06 1.57
CA PRO A 190 -4.96 11.92 0.39
C PRO A 190 -5.23 13.37 0.77
N ASP A 191 -4.56 14.29 0.10
CA ASP A 191 -4.72 15.71 0.34
C ASP A 191 -6.07 16.25 -0.15
N TYR A 192 -6.97 16.50 0.80
CA TYR A 192 -8.29 17.10 0.56
C TYR A 192 -8.55 18.26 1.52
N PRO A 193 -9.27 19.32 1.09
CA PRO A 193 -9.57 20.48 1.92
C PRO A 193 -10.22 20.15 3.27
N ARG A 194 -11.06 19.10 3.30
CA ARG A 194 -11.72 18.67 4.54
C ARG A 194 -10.73 18.15 5.58
N TYR A 195 -9.73 17.38 5.18
CA TYR A 195 -8.70 16.91 6.11
C TYR A 195 -7.83 18.07 6.57
N ARG A 196 -7.42 18.97 5.67
CA ARG A 196 -6.66 20.18 6.02
C ARG A 196 -7.35 21.00 7.13
N SER A 197 -8.65 21.27 6.97
CA SER A 197 -9.45 22.01 7.97
C SER A 197 -9.38 21.34 9.34
N ILE A 198 -9.77 20.07 9.44
CA ILE A 198 -9.80 19.37 10.73
C ILE A 198 -8.40 19.29 11.35
N LEU A 199 -7.38 18.96 10.55
CA LEU A 199 -6.01 18.78 11.05
C LEU A 199 -5.41 20.09 11.56
N SER A 200 -5.72 21.21 10.94
CA SER A 200 -5.30 22.53 11.42
C SER A 200 -5.87 22.87 12.80
N GLU A 201 -7.10 22.41 13.10
CA GLU A 201 -7.74 22.64 14.40
C GLU A 201 -7.11 21.79 15.51
N ILE A 202 -6.51 20.65 15.19
CA ILE A 202 -6.00 19.68 16.18
C ILE A 202 -4.47 19.51 16.18
N GLU A 203 -3.74 20.31 15.41
CA GLU A 203 -2.28 20.16 15.20
C GLU A 203 -1.49 20.13 16.51
N ALA A 204 -1.81 21.04 17.45
CA ALA A 204 -1.13 21.10 18.74
C ALA A 204 -1.32 19.80 19.55
N SER A 205 -2.51 19.20 19.51
CA SER A 205 -2.80 17.91 20.16
C SER A 205 -2.05 16.76 19.49
N LEU A 206 -1.98 16.75 18.15
CA LEU A 206 -1.19 15.77 17.40
C LEU A 206 0.28 15.81 17.79
N ARG A 207 0.87 17.02 17.85
CA ARG A 207 2.25 17.22 18.29
C ARG A 207 2.47 16.75 19.72
N GLY A 208 1.58 17.10 20.64
CA GLY A 208 1.64 16.65 22.04
C GLY A 208 1.64 15.13 22.16
N ALA A 209 0.79 14.47 21.38
CA ALA A 209 0.68 13.01 21.34
C ALA A 209 1.83 12.30 20.61
N GLY A 210 2.67 13.02 19.86
CA GLY A 210 3.71 12.40 19.03
C GLY A 210 3.15 11.58 17.86
N VAL A 211 2.04 12.05 17.28
CA VAL A 211 1.41 11.45 16.09
C VAL A 211 1.49 12.45 14.94
N GLU A 212 2.05 12.01 13.83
CA GLU A 212 2.12 12.79 12.60
C GLU A 212 0.91 12.48 11.70
N VAL A 213 0.48 13.45 10.90
CA VAL A 213 -0.47 13.21 9.81
C VAL A 213 0.09 13.78 8.51
N TRP A 214 0.20 12.93 7.49
CA TRP A 214 0.74 13.26 6.18
C TRP A 214 -0.40 13.33 5.17
N LEU A 215 -0.63 14.51 4.62
CA LEU A 215 -1.50 14.69 3.46
C LEU A 215 -0.69 14.48 2.20
N LEU A 216 -1.07 13.48 1.41
CA LEU A 216 -0.30 13.00 0.28
C LEU A 216 -0.86 13.53 -1.05
N SER A 217 0.05 13.85 -1.96
CA SER A 217 -0.25 13.98 -3.39
C SER A 217 -0.48 12.62 -4.04
N GLU A 218 -0.99 12.59 -5.28
CA GLU A 218 -1.14 11.35 -6.06
C GLU A 218 0.19 10.60 -6.27
N ARG A 219 1.33 11.30 -6.17
CA ARG A 219 2.68 10.70 -6.22
C ARG A 219 3.14 10.09 -4.89
N GLY A 220 2.31 10.21 -3.85
CA GLY A 220 2.58 9.68 -2.50
C GLY A 220 3.46 10.57 -1.62
N GLU A 221 3.92 11.69 -2.15
CA GLU A 221 4.72 12.67 -1.40
C GLU A 221 3.83 13.49 -0.46
N PRO A 222 4.23 13.69 0.81
CA PRO A 222 3.56 14.60 1.72
C PRO A 222 3.56 16.03 1.19
N SER A 223 2.40 16.54 0.77
CA SER A 223 2.22 17.95 0.42
C SER A 223 2.11 18.81 1.68
N THR A 224 1.67 18.25 2.79
CA THR A 224 1.55 18.93 4.08
C THR A 224 1.62 17.89 5.20
N THR A 225 2.35 18.23 6.26
CA THR A 225 2.48 17.41 7.47
C THR A 225 1.97 18.18 8.68
N PHE A 226 1.22 17.50 9.53
CA PHE A 226 0.75 18.00 10.82
C PHE A 226 1.32 17.15 11.95
N GLY A 227 1.50 17.75 13.14
CA GLY A 227 1.97 17.03 14.32
C GLY A 227 3.46 16.67 14.31
N ASP A 228 4.20 17.09 13.28
CA ASP A 228 5.66 16.92 13.24
C ASP A 228 6.29 17.66 14.42
N ARG A 229 7.17 16.94 15.12
CA ARG A 229 8.10 17.53 16.07
C ARG A 229 9.39 17.69 15.30
N ALA A 230 9.79 18.93 15.03
CA ALA A 230 11.13 19.22 14.55
C ALA A 230 12.12 18.40 15.40
N TYR A 231 12.81 17.47 14.73
CA TYR A 231 13.64 16.46 15.37
C TYR A 231 14.75 17.17 16.16
N GLY A 232 14.61 17.24 17.49
CA GLY A 232 15.58 17.92 18.35
C GLY A 232 15.03 18.65 19.58
N ASP A 233 13.72 18.87 19.71
CA ASP A 233 13.18 19.53 20.91
C ASP A 233 12.82 18.51 22.00
N THR A 234 13.86 17.93 22.62
CA THR A 234 13.74 17.21 23.89
C THR A 234 13.71 18.21 25.05
N SER A 235 12.71 19.09 25.06
CA SER A 235 12.37 19.86 26.25
C SER A 235 11.28 19.10 27.00
N SER A 236 11.70 18.19 27.87
CA SER A 236 10.83 17.55 28.85
C SER A 236 10.45 18.61 29.89
N PRO A 237 9.16 18.92 30.14
CA PRO A 237 8.82 19.71 31.31
C PRO A 237 9.03 18.86 32.56
N ALA A 238 9.77 19.43 33.51
CA ALA A 238 9.96 18.92 34.86
C ALA A 238 8.65 19.00 35.69
#